data_AF-A0A0E9PRZ6-F1
#
_entry.id   AF-A0A0E9PRZ6-F1
#
_cell.length_a   1.000
_cell.length_b   1.000
_cell.length_c   1.000
_cell.angle_alpha   90.00
_cell.angle_beta   90.00
_cell.angle_gamma   90.00
#
_symmetry.space_group_name_H-M   'P 1'
#
loop_
_entity.id
_entity.type
_entity.pdbx_description
1 polymer ?
#
loop_
_entity_poly.entity_id
_entity_poly.type
_entity_poly.pdbx_seq_one_letter_code
_entity_poly.pdbx_strand_id
1 'polypeptide(L)' 'MTMTKGYIITCSGRDSISMITSKHDNGREDRVWDFSCKQSFDSFSECFWSPYVNLV' A
#
# COMPACT_ATOMS: atom_id res chain seq x y z
N MET A 1 -11.75 27.21 -7.31
CA MET A 1 -12.58 26.01 -7.53
C MET A 1 -11.82 25.08 -8.45
N THR A 2 -11.30 23.97 -7.94
CA THR A 2 -11.15 22.73 -8.74
C THR A 2 -11.04 21.57 -7.77
N MET A 3 -11.91 20.59 -8.02
CA MET A 3 -12.27 19.49 -7.14
C MET A 3 -11.36 18.27 -7.39
N THR A 4 -11.08 17.54 -6.30
CA THR A 4 -10.96 16.07 -6.17
C THR A 4 -10.06 15.30 -7.14
N LYS A 5 -8.89 14.86 -6.65
CA LYS A 5 -8.14 13.74 -7.22
C LYS A 5 -7.90 12.71 -6.11
N GLY A 6 -8.62 11.59 -6.15
CA GLY A 6 -8.32 10.44 -5.30
C GLY A 6 -6.86 10.06 -5.49
N TYR A 7 -6.10 10.08 -4.40
CA TYR A 7 -4.65 9.90 -4.43
C TYR A 7 -4.34 8.40 -4.41
N ILE A 8 -3.90 7.86 -5.56
CA ILE A 8 -3.33 6.50 -5.61
C ILE A 8 -1.89 6.61 -5.14
N ILE A 9 -1.55 5.85 -4.10
CA ILE A 9 -0.17 5.73 -3.63
C ILE A 9 0.44 4.46 -4.17
N THR A 10 1.58 4.61 -4.83
CA THR A 10 2.39 3.49 -5.33
C THR A 10 3.74 3.53 -4.63
N CYS A 11 4.05 2.48 -3.88
CA CYS A 11 5.42 2.24 -3.43
C CYS A 11 6.24 1.65 -4.60
N SER A 12 7.54 1.96 -4.65
CA SER A 12 8.45 1.42 -5.65
C SER A 12 8.54 -0.10 -5.53
N GLY A 13 9.01 -0.80 -6.57
CA GLY A 13 8.93 -2.28 -6.62
C GLY A 13 9.59 -3.06 -5.47
N ARG A 14 10.50 -2.44 -4.69
CA ARG A 14 11.14 -3.05 -3.51
C ARG A 14 10.63 -2.50 -2.18
N ASP A 15 9.68 -1.58 -2.23
CA ASP A 15 9.14 -0.90 -1.06
C ASP A 15 7.70 -1.38 -0.79
N SER A 16 7.38 -1.55 0.49
CA SER A 16 6.01 -1.78 0.98
C SER A 16 5.56 -0.59 1.80
N ILE A 17 4.24 -0.42 1.90
CA ILE A 17 3.65 0.50 2.86
C ILE A 17 4.09 0.07 4.26
N SER A 18 4.79 0.95 4.96
CA SER A 18 5.27 0.72 6.32
C SER A 18 4.45 1.46 7.37
N MET A 19 3.74 2.52 6.96
CA MET A 19 2.94 3.33 7.87
C MET A 19 1.73 3.90 7.16
N ILE A 20 0.61 3.96 7.88
CA ILE A 20 -0.63 4.61 7.46
C ILE A 20 -1.05 5.53 8.59
N THR A 21 -1.15 6.82 8.31
CA THR A 21 -1.54 7.84 9.28
C THR A 21 -2.82 8.51 8.82
N SER A 22 -3.75 8.73 9.75
CA SER A 22 -4.96 9.50 9.48
C SER A 22 -5.01 10.75 10.33
N LYS A 23 -5.34 11.89 9.72
CA LYS A 23 -5.76 13.08 10.45
C LYS A 23 -7.29 13.11 10.49
N HIS A 24 -7.83 13.25 11.70
CA HIS A 24 -9.26 13.45 11.94
C HIS A 24 -9.50 14.87 12.45
N ASP A 25 -10.50 15.55 11.89
CA ASP A 25 -10.99 16.84 12.36
C ASP A 25 -12.52 16.71 12.53
N ASN A 26 -13.03 17.07 13.71
CA ASN A 26 -14.43 16.91 14.09
C ASN A 26 -15.37 17.95 13.44
N GLY A 27 -14.84 18.88 12.64
CA GLY A 27 -15.65 19.89 11.94
C GLY A 27 -16.14 19.46 10.55
N ARG A 28 -15.24 19.02 9.68
CA ARG A 28 -15.54 18.61 8.29
C ARG A 28 -15.11 17.14 8.14
N GLU A 29 -16.07 16.25 7.94
CA GLU A 29 -15.87 14.79 8.00
C GLU A 29 -15.10 14.19 6.81
N ASP A 30 -14.04 14.84 6.35
CA ASP A 30 -13.11 14.33 5.35
C ASP A 30 -11.84 13.85 6.04
N ARG A 31 -11.67 12.52 6.16
CA ARG A 31 -10.45 11.95 6.74
C ARG A 31 -9.31 12.04 5.73
N VAL A 32 -8.24 12.74 6.10
CA VAL A 32 -7.00 12.81 5.31
C VAL A 32 -6.12 11.64 5.71
N TRP A 33 -5.69 10.86 4.72
CA TRP A 33 -4.82 9.70 4.88
C TRP A 33 -3.45 9.98 4.27
N ASP A 34 -2.41 9.59 5.01
CA ASP A 34 -1.01 9.67 4.59
C ASP A 34 -0.38 8.28 4.69
N PHE A 35 0.51 7.95 3.75
CA PHE A 35 1.11 6.63 3.66
C PHE A 35 2.61 6.75 3.40
N SER A 36 3.39 5.96 4.12
CA SER A 36 4.84 5.91 3.97
C SER A 36 5.27 4.55 3.44
N CYS A 37 6.24 4.55 2.53
CA CYS A 37 6.86 3.34 1.99
C CYS A 37 8.22 3.09 2.66
N LYS A 38 8.59 1.82 2.78
CA LYS A 38 9.91 1.38 3.23
C LYS A 38 10.33 0.12 2.47
N GLN A 39 11.63 -0.02 2.24
CA GLN A 39 12.19 -1.23 1.66
C GLN A 39 11.80 -2.47 2.49
N SER A 40 11.16 -3.44 1.85
CA SER A 40 10.60 -4.62 2.53
C SER A 40 11.55 -5.79 2.54
N PHE A 41 12.36 -5.91 1.49
CA PHE A 41 13.26 -7.04 1.27
C PHE A 41 14.60 -6.56 0.70
N ASP A 42 15.70 -7.15 1.17
CA ASP A 42 17.04 -6.96 0.61
C ASP A 42 17.26 -7.82 -0.65
N SER A 43 16.50 -8.90 -0.83
CA SER A 43 16.56 -9.81 -1.97
C SER A 43 15.17 -10.31 -2.39
N PHE A 44 15.03 -10.73 -3.65
CA PHE A 44 13.80 -11.38 -4.13
C PHE A 44 13.74 -12.82 -3.62
N SER A 45 12.61 -13.22 -3.05
CA SER A 45 12.21 -14.62 -3.03
C SER A 45 11.76 -15.00 -4.43
N GLU A 46 12.40 -15.99 -5.05
CA GLU A 46 11.88 -16.57 -6.30
C GLU A 46 10.54 -17.24 -6.02
N CYS A 47 9.45 -16.65 -6.52
CA CYS A 47 8.13 -17.26 -6.45
C CYS A 47 8.02 -18.32 -7.54
N PHE A 48 7.72 -19.55 -7.16
CA PHE A 48 7.40 -20.63 -8.09
C PHE A 48 6.10 -21.30 -7.68
N TRP A 49 5.32 -21.74 -8.67
CA TRP A 49 4.17 -22.58 -8.43
C TRP A 49 4.63 -23.93 -7.89
N SER A 50 3.99 -24.42 -6.82
CA SER A 50 4.20 -25.80 -6.43
C SER A 50 3.76 -26.73 -7.58
N PRO A 51 4.40 -27.91 -7.73
CA PRO A 51 4.07 -28.83 -8.82
C PRO A 51 2.70 -29.51 -8.68
N TYR A 52 1.93 -29.22 -7.64
CA TYR A 52 0.66 -29.88 -7.34
C TYR A 52 -0.46 -28.85 -7.28
N VAL A 53 -1.44 -28.98 -8.17
CA VAL A 53 -2.59 -28.05 -8.27
C VAL A 53 -3.81 -28.58 -7.51
N ASN A 54 -4.04 -29.90 -7.45
CA ASN A 54 -5.09 -30.55 -6.65
C ASN A 54 -4.65 -31.97 -6.31
N LEU A 55 -4.54 -32.32 -5.03
CA LEU A 55 -4.48 -33.72 -4.61
C LEU A 55 -5.93 -34.22 -4.52
N VAL A 56 -6.30 -35.20 -5.36
CA VAL A 56 -7.53 -36.00 -5.21
C VAL A 56 -7.15 -37.36 -4.68
#